data_AF-A0A9W3NX76-F1
#
_entry.id   AF-A0A9W3NX76-F1
#
_cell.length_a   1.000
_cell.length_b   1.000
_cell.length_c   1.000
_cell.angle_alpha   90.00
_cell.angle_beta   90.00
_cell.angle_gamma   90.00
#
_symmetry.space_group_name_H-M   'P 1'
#
loop_
_entity.id
_entity.type
_entity.pdbx_description
1 polymer ?
#
loop_
_entity_poly.entity_id
_entity_poly.type
_entity_poly.pdbx_seq_one_letter_code
_entity_poly.pdbx_strand_id
1 'polypeptide(L)'
;MVVSKYAFSDIMSEEHMALDPSRIAAQVVSGVGFLGAGTIIIQKQAVKGLTTAAGLWATAGIGLAFGAGMYVIGIGATILVLIGLEIVSRIFQGTISISAKYNITNMY
;
A
#
# COMPACT_ATOMS: atom_id res chain seq x y z
N MET A 1 13.94 -8.25 7.22
CA MET A 1 13.21 -7.56 6.11
C MET A 1 14.24 -7.13 5.07
N VAL A 2 13.99 -7.30 3.76
CA VAL A 2 14.97 -7.02 2.69
C VAL A 2 15.47 -5.57 2.73
N VAL A 3 14.57 -4.60 2.95
CA VAL A 3 14.91 -3.18 3.05
C VAL A 3 15.97 -2.93 4.14
N SER A 4 15.86 -3.54 5.32
CA SER A 4 16.81 -3.34 6.42
C SER A 4 18.22 -3.86 6.14
N LYS A 5 18.37 -4.87 5.27
CA LYS A 5 19.69 -5.40 4.87
C LYS A 5 20.44 -4.42 3.96
N TYR A 6 19.72 -3.76 3.06
CA TYR A 6 20.32 -2.94 2.01
C TYR A 6 20.32 -1.44 2.32
N ALA A 7 19.46 -0.99 3.23
CA ALA A 7 19.35 0.43 3.61
C ALA A 7 20.47 0.93 4.52
N PHE A 8 21.20 0.03 5.20
CA PHE A 8 22.14 0.39 6.27
C PHE A 8 23.47 -0.36 6.17
N SER A 9 23.78 -0.97 5.02
CA SER A 9 25.05 -1.69 4.80
C SER A 9 26.28 -0.81 5.05
N ASP A 10 26.17 0.48 4.77
CA ASP A 10 27.29 1.42 4.87
C ASP A 10 27.57 1.83 6.32
N ILE A 11 26.57 1.75 7.21
CA ILE A 11 26.69 2.13 8.63
C ILE A 11 27.24 0.97 9.48
N MET A 12 27.20 -0.28 8.98
CA MET A 12 27.72 -1.44 9.70
C MET A 12 29.24 -1.57 9.66
N SER A 13 29.93 -0.68 8.93
CA SER A 13 31.40 -0.61 8.87
C SER A 13 32.01 0.24 9.99
N GLU A 14 31.21 1.05 10.68
CA GLU A 14 31.61 1.85 11.84
C GLU A 14 31.13 1.15 13.11
N GLU A 15 32.06 0.46 13.75
CA GLU A 15 31.95 -0.15 15.08
C GLU A 15 31.29 0.87 16.04
N HIS A 16 30.13 0.53 16.64
CA HIS A 16 29.46 1.16 17.81
C HIS A 16 28.01 1.69 17.66
N MET A 17 27.35 1.58 16.50
CA MET A 17 25.91 1.83 16.45
C MET A 17 25.13 0.63 15.91
N ALA A 18 24.72 -0.25 16.83
CA ALA A 18 23.65 -1.22 16.61
C ALA A 18 22.29 -0.49 16.52
N LEU A 19 22.17 0.45 15.58
CA LEU A 19 20.86 0.85 15.10
C LEU A 19 20.33 -0.38 14.37
N ASP A 20 19.19 -0.89 14.84
CA ASP A 20 18.50 -2.02 14.24
C ASP A 20 17.40 -1.46 13.32
N PRO A 21 17.73 -1.05 12.09
CA PRO A 21 16.78 -0.45 11.16
C PRO A 21 15.62 -1.37 10.79
N SER A 22 15.76 -2.67 11.07
CA SER A 22 14.67 -3.64 11.06
C SER A 22 13.51 -3.21 11.96
N ARG A 23 13.82 -2.59 13.10
CA ARG A 23 12.82 -2.08 14.05
C ARG A 23 12.08 -0.88 13.48
N ILE A 24 12.77 0.06 12.84
CA ILE A 24 12.12 1.24 12.21
C ILE A 24 11.16 0.79 11.12
N ALA A 25 11.60 -0.09 10.22
CA ALA A 25 10.74 -0.62 9.16
C ALA A 25 9.54 -1.38 9.73
N ALA A 26 9.73 -2.22 10.76
CA ALA A 26 8.66 -2.94 11.42
C ALA A 26 7.62 -2.01 12.07
N GLN A 27 8.06 -0.92 12.71
CA GLN A 27 7.15 0.05 13.33
C GLN A 27 6.35 0.84 12.28
N VAL A 28 6.96 1.21 11.15
CA VAL A 28 6.24 1.88 10.05
C VAL A 28 5.17 0.96 9.46
N VAL A 29 5.50 -0.31 9.19
CA VAL A 29 4.52 -1.28 8.65
C VAL A 29 3.36 -1.47 9.63
N SER A 30 3.65 -1.58 10.94
CA SER A 30 2.63 -1.71 11.98
C SER A 30 1.73 -0.47 12.07
N GLY A 31 2.33 0.72 12.15
CA GLY A 31 1.60 1.98 12.28
C GLY A 31 0.73 2.30 11.06
N VAL A 32 1.26 2.12 9.85
CA VAL A 32 0.49 2.33 8.61
C VAL A 32 -0.58 1.26 8.44
N GLY A 33 -0.32 0.01 8.86
CA GLY A 33 -1.34 -1.04 8.88
C GLY A 33 -2.53 -0.67 9.76
N PHE A 34 -2.29 -0.10 10.94
CA PHE A 34 -3.34 0.42 11.82
C PHE A 34 -4.12 1.57 11.18
N LEU A 35 -3.44 2.55 10.59
CA LEU A 35 -4.11 3.66 9.89
C LEU A 35 -4.93 3.18 8.69
N GLY A 36 -4.38 2.24 7.91
CA GLY A 36 -5.07 1.61 6.79
C GLY A 36 -6.36 0.93 7.23
N ALA A 37 -6.31 0.12 8.29
CA ALA A 37 -7.51 -0.50 8.86
C ALA A 37 -8.54 0.55 9.31
N GLY A 38 -8.10 1.67 9.89
CA GLY A 38 -8.96 2.79 10.28
C GLY A 38 -9.69 3.48 9.12
N THR A 39 -9.21 3.34 7.88
CA THR A 39 -9.90 3.87 6.69
C THR A 39 -11.00 2.94 6.14
N ILE A 40 -11.07 1.69 6.61
CA ILE A 40 -12.05 0.71 6.16
C ILE A 40 -13.34 0.91 6.95
N ILE A 41 -14.44 1.20 6.26
CA ILE A 41 -15.75 1.43 6.88
C ILE A 41 -16.76 0.44 6.29
N ILE A 42 -17.45 -0.29 7.17
CA ILE A 42 -18.52 -1.22 6.78
C ILE A 42 -19.86 -0.53 7.01
N GLN A 43 -20.65 -0.35 5.96
CA GLN A 43 -21.99 0.23 6.05
C GLN A 43 -23.02 -0.70 5.41
N LYS A 44 -23.94 -1.21 6.22
CA LYS A 44 -24.91 -2.26 5.85
C LYS A 44 -24.22 -3.53 5.32
N GLN A 45 -24.08 -3.63 4.00
CA GLN A 45 -23.49 -4.78 3.27
C GLN A 45 -22.38 -4.32 2.31
N ALA A 46 -21.93 -3.06 2.42
CA ALA A 46 -20.89 -2.49 1.57
C ALA A 46 -19.65 -2.13 2.41
N VAL A 47 -18.49 -2.57 1.94
CA VAL A 47 -17.18 -2.17 2.49
C VAL A 47 -16.65 -1.01 1.66
N LYS A 48 -16.36 0.12 2.32
CA LYS A 48 -15.72 1.30 1.71
C LYS A 48 -14.31 1.46 2.26
N GLY A 49 -13.42 2.05 1.45
CA GLY A 49 -12.05 2.39 1.87
C GLY A 49 -11.03 1.25 1.79
N LEU A 50 -11.42 0.04 1.36
CA LEU A 50 -10.50 -1.10 1.24
C LEU A 50 -9.31 -0.83 0.30
N THR A 51 -9.56 -0.25 -0.87
CA THR A 51 -8.51 0.12 -1.84
C THR A 51 -7.63 1.26 -1.33
N THR A 52 -8.20 2.20 -0.58
CA THR A 52 -7.44 3.28 0.08
C THR A 52 -6.51 2.72 1.14
N ALA A 53 -7.00 1.78 1.97
CA ALA A 53 -6.19 1.09 2.97
C ALA A 53 -5.00 0.35 2.34
N ALA A 54 -5.26 -0.41 1.27
CA ALA A 54 -4.21 -1.10 0.51
C ALA A 54 -3.20 -0.12 -0.11
N GLY A 55 -3.69 1.00 -0.65
CA GLY A 55 -2.86 2.06 -1.23
C GLY A 55 -1.93 2.69 -0.19
N LEU A 56 -2.44 3.06 0.99
CA LEU A 56 -1.64 3.62 2.09
C LEU A 56 -0.54 2.65 2.55
N TRP A 57 -0.88 1.36 2.67
CA TRP A 57 0.09 0.34 3.05
C TRP A 57 1.20 0.18 2.00
N ALA A 58 0.84 0.13 0.72
CA ALA A 58 1.78 -0.02 -0.37
C ALA A 58 2.69 1.22 -0.53
N THR A 59 2.14 2.44 -0.42
CA THR A 59 2.93 3.67 -0.54
C THR A 59 3.92 3.84 0.60
N ALA A 60 3.58 3.40 1.81
CA ALA A 60 4.55 3.37 2.92
C ALA A 60 5.71 2.41 2.65
N GLY A 61 5.44 1.21 2.11
CA GLY A 61 6.49 0.26 1.71
C GLY A 61 7.40 0.83 0.62
N ILE A 62 6.83 1.51 -0.37
CA ILE A 62 7.58 2.21 -1.42
C ILE A 62 8.45 3.33 -0.83
N GLY A 63 7.88 4.14 0.08
CA GLY A 63 8.60 5.20 0.78
C GLY A 63 9.79 4.67 1.58
N LEU A 64 9.64 3.51 2.24
CA LEU A 64 10.74 2.83 2.92
C LEU A 64 11.82 2.35 1.94
N ALA A 65 11.45 1.82 0.78
CA ALA A 65 12.40 1.42 -0.25
C ALA A 65 13.20 2.61 -0.80
N PHE A 66 12.55 3.76 -1.01
CA PHE A 66 13.22 4.99 -1.42
C PHE A 66 14.11 5.57 -0.31
N GLY A 67 13.61 5.60 0.94
CA GLY A 67 14.38 6.04 2.10
C GLY A 67 15.60 5.16 2.40
N ALA A 68 15.58 3.92 1.92
CA ALA A 68 16.67 2.96 1.94
C ALA A 68 17.66 3.07 0.77
N GLY A 69 17.47 4.01 -0.16
CA GLY A 69 18.30 4.13 -1.37
C GLY A 69 18.03 3.04 -2.44
N MET A 70 17.00 2.21 -2.27
CA MET A 70 16.65 1.12 -3.19
C MET A 70 15.79 1.62 -4.36
N TYR A 71 16.29 2.61 -5.13
CA TYR A 71 15.52 3.32 -6.15
C TYR A 71 14.94 2.42 -7.24
N VAL A 72 15.71 1.44 -7.72
CA VAL A 72 15.24 0.51 -8.77
C VAL A 72 14.02 -0.29 -8.30
N ILE A 73 14.08 -0.80 -7.06
CA ILE A 73 12.99 -1.58 -6.45
C ILE A 73 11.81 -0.65 -6.11
N GLY A 74 12.07 0.56 -5.60
CA GLY A 74 11.04 1.56 -5.31
C GLY A 74 10.26 1.98 -6.55
N ILE A 75 10.95 2.26 -7.67
CA ILE A 75 10.30 2.59 -8.95
C ILE A 75 9.50 1.41 -9.48
N GLY A 76 10.09 0.20 -9.51
CA GLY A 76 9.40 -1.01 -9.95
C GLY A 76 8.13 -1.31 -9.13
N ALA A 77 8.22 -1.19 -7.81
CA ALA A 77 7.08 -1.35 -6.91
C ALA A 77 6.01 -0.28 -7.16
N THR A 78 6.41 0.98 -7.40
CA THR A 78 5.48 2.07 -7.72
C THR A 78 4.68 1.76 -8.98
N ILE A 79 5.35 1.34 -10.06
CA ILE A 79 4.69 0.99 -11.32
C ILE A 79 3.71 -0.17 -11.12
N LEU A 80 4.14 -1.23 -10.43
CA LEU A 80 3.28 -2.39 -10.15
C LEU A 80 2.05 -2.02 -9.33
N VAL A 81 2.22 -1.20 -8.29
CA VAL A 81 1.11 -0.76 -7.43
C VAL A 81 0.13 0.12 -8.21
N LEU A 82 0.61 1.04 -9.05
CA LEU A 82 -0.26 1.87 -9.89
C LEU A 82 -1.06 1.02 -10.89
N ILE A 83 -0.42 0.07 -11.57
CA ILE A 83 -1.10 -0.85 -12.49
C ILE A 83 -2.14 -1.68 -11.74
N GLY A 84 -1.77 -2.23 -10.58
CA GLY A 84 -2.69 -3.03 -9.76
C GLY A 84 -3.91 -2.23 -9.31
N LEU A 85 -3.72 -1.02 -8.77
CA LEU A 85 -4.81 -0.15 -8.34
C LEU A 85 -5.69 0.29 -9.50
N GLU A 86 -5.12 0.59 -10.67
CA GLU A 86 -5.86 0.96 -11.87
C GLU A 86 -6.73 -0.20 -12.38
N ILE A 87 -6.19 -1.42 -12.42
CA ILE A 87 -6.94 -2.62 -12.82
C ILE A 87 -8.11 -2.86 -11.85
N VAL A 88 -7.85 -2.82 -10.54
CA VAL A 88 -8.89 -2.98 -9.53
C VAL A 88 -9.96 -1.90 -9.69
N SER A 89 -9.56 -0.63 -9.85
CA SER A 89 -10.49 0.48 -10.06
C SER A 89 -11.38 0.27 -11.27
N ARG A 90 -10.82 -0.17 -12.41
CA ARG A 90 -11.59 -0.45 -13.64
C ARG A 90 -12.61 -1.58 -13.46
N ILE A 91 -12.24 -2.66 -12.78
CA ILE A 91 -13.14 -3.78 -12.50
C ILE A 91 -14.32 -3.34 -11.62
N PHE A 92 -14.05 -2.51 -10.60
CA PHE A 92 -15.08 -2.01 -9.71
C PHE A 92 -16.02 -1.00 -10.40
N GLN A 93 -15.48 -0.10 -11.23
CA GLN A 93 -16.30 0.84 -12.01
C GLN A 93 -17.22 0.12 -13.01
N GLY A 94 -16.71 -0.93 -13.67
CA GLY A 94 -17.52 -1.76 -14.58
C GLY A 94 -18.73 -2.39 -13.88
N THR A 95 -18.52 -2.93 -12.68
CA THR A 95 -19.60 -3.55 -11.87
C THR A 95 -20.67 -2.54 -11.44
N ILE A 96 -20.26 -1.33 -11.01
CA ILE A 96 -21.20 -0.28 -10.59
C ILE A 96 -22.02 0.25 -11.77
N SER A 97 -21.39 0.42 -12.94
CA SER A 97 -22.06 0.91 -14.15
C SER A 97 -23.14 -0.07 -14.66
N ILE A 98 -22.87 -1.38 -14.58
CA ILE A 98 -23.85 -2.43 -14.94
C ILE A 98 -25.04 -2.44 -13.96
N SER A 99 -24.76 -2.36 -12.66
CA SER A 99 -25.80 -2.35 -11.62
C SER A 99 -26.73 -1.12 -11.74
N ALA A 100 -26.16 0.06 -12.01
CA ALA A 100 -26.94 1.28 -12.25
C ALA A 100 -27.85 1.13 -13.48
N LYS A 101 -27.34 0.58 -14.59
CA LYS A 101 -28.13 0.38 -15.81
C LYS A 101 -29.29 -0.61 -15.62
N TYR A 102 -29.07 -1.69 -14.87
CA TYR A 102 -30.11 -2.69 -14.57
C TYR A 102 -31.24 -2.09 -13.73
N ASN A 103 -30.92 -1.29 -12.71
CA ASN A 103 -31.91 -0.69 -11.82
C ASN A 103 -32.81 0.35 -12.53
N ILE A 104 -32.30 1.06 -13.55
CA ILE A 104 -33.08 2.02 -14.33
C ILE A 104 -33.99 1.31 -15.35
N THR A 105 -33.51 0.20 -15.95
CA THR A 105 -34.27 -0.54 -16.96
C THR A 105 -35.42 -1.35 -16.35
N ASN A 106 -35.27 -1.81 -15.11
CA ASN A 106 -36.29 -2.57 -14.37
C ASN A 106 -37.32 -1.65 -13.65
N MET A 107 -37.25 -0.33 -13.88
CA MET A 107 -38.16 0.68 -13.33
C MET A 107 -39.24 1.13 -14.32
N TYR A 108 -39.22 0.56 -15.54
CA TYR A 108 -40.24 0.65 -16.59
C TYR A 108 -40.84 -0.74 -16.82
#